data_AF-A0A1I3SER4-F1
#
_entry.id   AF-A0A1I3SER4-F1
#
_cell.length_a   1.000
_cell.length_b   1.000
_cell.length_c   1.000
_cell.angle_alpha   90.00
_cell.angle_beta   90.00
_cell.angle_gamma   90.00
#
_symmetry.space_group_name_H-M   'P 1'
#
loop_
_entity.id
_entity.type
_entity.pdbx_description
1 polymer ?
#
loop_
_entity_poly.entity_id
_entity_poly.type
_entity_poly.pdbx_seq_one_letter_code
_entity_poly.pdbx_strand_id
1 'polypeptide(L)'
;MTDRSHIMKAAWRLYRNTYEMFCKVQFNRNGFRWALTEAWRRAKAATRNAAIPLDVKQVRAGAIRAEIDSLKFKSFQINTTPIQARLEAELSALAA
;
A
#
# COMPACT_ATOMS: atom_id res chain seq x y z
N MET A 1 5.70 -16.27 -7.07
CA MET A 1 7.13 -16.34 -6.71
C MET A 1 7.76 -14.98 -7.00
N THR A 2 8.39 -14.33 -6.03
CA THR A 2 8.94 -12.97 -6.20
C THR A 2 10.17 -12.99 -7.09
N ASP A 3 10.04 -12.48 -8.31
CA ASP A 3 11.15 -12.39 -9.26
C ASP A 3 12.25 -11.46 -8.72
N ARG A 4 13.45 -12.03 -8.53
CA ARG A 4 14.63 -11.33 -8.01
C ARG A 4 15.02 -10.15 -8.91
N SER A 5 14.80 -10.27 -10.22
CA SER A 5 15.09 -9.22 -11.20
C SER A 5 14.19 -7.99 -10.97
N HIS A 6 12.89 -8.22 -10.73
CA HIS A 6 11.94 -7.17 -10.40
C HIS A 6 12.30 -6.42 -9.12
N ILE A 7 12.71 -7.13 -8.07
CA ILE A 7 13.09 -6.50 -6.81
C ILE A 7 14.36 -5.66 -6.97
N MET A 8 15.35 -6.16 -7.73
CA MET A 8 16.56 -5.39 -8.01
C MET A 8 16.27 -4.12 -8.82
N LYS A 9 15.42 -4.20 -9.86
CA LYS A 9 14.98 -3.00 -10.61
C LYS A 9 14.28 -1.98 -9.71
N ALA A 10 13.39 -2.45 -8.82
CA ALA A 10 12.69 -1.60 -7.87
C ALA A 10 13.65 -0.94 -6.86
N ALA A 11 14.62 -1.69 -6.33
CA ALA A 11 15.65 -1.17 -5.44
C ALA A 11 16.50 -0.09 -6.11
N TRP A 12 16.93 -0.32 -7.36
CA TRP A 12 17.67 0.67 -8.15
C TRP A 12 16.90 1.95 -8.43
N ARG A 13 15.59 1.84 -8.70
CA ARG A 13 14.72 3.00 -8.88
C ARG A 13 14.57 3.79 -7.57
N LEU A 14 14.37 3.08 -6.46
CA LEU A 14 14.22 3.68 -5.14
C LEU A 14 15.50 4.41 -4.72
N TYR A 15 16.65 3.75 -4.87
CA TYR A 15 17.96 4.33 -4.57
C TYR A 15 18.23 5.60 -5.40
N ARG A 16 17.97 5.55 -6.71
CA ARG A 16 18.17 6.71 -7.59
C ARG A 16 17.25 7.88 -7.24
N ASN A 17 15.98 7.62 -6.93
CA ASN A 17 15.04 8.68 -6.58
C ASN A 17 15.36 9.32 -5.22
N THR A 18 15.81 8.53 -4.24
CA THR A 18 16.11 9.03 -2.89
C THR A 18 17.43 9.77 -2.82
N TYR A 19 18.42 9.34 -3.60
CA TYR A 19 19.80 9.83 -3.50
C TYR A 19 20.28 10.47 -4.80
N GLU A 20 19.38 10.96 -5.66
CA GLU A 20 19.67 11.40 -7.04
C GLU A 20 20.93 12.28 -7.18
N MET A 21 21.16 13.17 -6.21
CA MET A 21 22.32 14.06 -6.17
C MET A 21 23.62 13.34 -5.77
N PHE A 22 23.56 12.38 -4.83
CA PHE A 22 24.71 11.63 -4.32
C PHE A 22 25.08 10.44 -5.22
N CYS A 23 24.09 9.80 -5.84
CA CYS A 23 24.26 8.66 -6.77
C CYS A 23 25.10 9.00 -8.00
N LYS A 24 25.06 10.26 -8.45
CA LYS A 24 25.81 10.74 -9.63
C LYS A 24 27.30 10.89 -9.36
N VAL A 25 27.69 11.03 -8.08
CA VAL A 25 29.07 11.26 -7.66
C VAL A 25 29.72 9.95 -7.23
N GLN A 26 29.03 9.15 -6.41
CA GLN A 26 29.57 7.86 -5.96
C GLN A 26 28.46 6.90 -5.51
N PHE A 27 28.65 5.62 -5.81
CA PHE A 27 27.78 4.57 -5.29
C PHE A 27 27.93 4.43 -3.76
N ASN A 28 26.82 4.61 -3.04
CA ASN A 28 26.73 4.40 -1.60
C ASN A 28 26.07 3.06 -1.29
N ARG A 29 26.89 2.10 -0.85
CA ARG A 29 26.46 0.74 -0.50
C ARG A 29 25.43 0.69 0.63
N ASN A 30 25.53 1.58 1.63
CA ASN A 30 24.59 1.63 2.75
C ASN A 30 23.21 2.15 2.31
N GLY A 31 23.19 3.18 1.47
CA GLY A 31 21.95 3.70 0.87
C GLY A 31 21.28 2.65 -0.03
N PHE A 32 22.07 1.92 -0.82
CA PHE A 32 21.53 0.85 -1.65
C PHE A 32 21.03 -0.35 -0.83
N ARG A 33 21.70 -0.71 0.26
CA ARG A 33 21.23 -1.76 1.20
C ARG A 33 19.86 -1.41 1.77
N TRP A 34 19.65 -0.15 2.17
CA TRP A 34 18.34 0.32 2.61
C TRP A 34 17.29 0.19 1.50
N ALA A 35 17.61 0.65 0.28
CA ALA A 35 16.70 0.59 -0.86
C ALA A 35 16.32 -0.86 -1.23
N LEU A 36 17.26 -1.80 -1.15
CA LEU A 36 17.02 -3.23 -1.39
C LEU A 36 16.11 -3.83 -0.33
N THR A 37 16.34 -3.50 0.94
CA THR A 37 15.52 -3.96 2.07
C THR A 37 14.07 -3.46 1.92
N GLU A 38 13.91 -2.19 1.56
CA GLU A 38 12.59 -1.58 1.37
C GLU A 38 11.86 -2.13 0.14
N ALA A 39 12.57 -2.34 -0.98
CA ALA A 39 12.01 -2.99 -2.17
C ALA A 39 11.54 -4.44 -1.86
N TRP A 40 12.32 -5.18 -1.07
CA TRP A 40 11.94 -6.52 -0.62
C TRP A 40 10.71 -6.52 0.29
N ARG A 41 10.63 -5.56 1.24
CA ARG A 41 9.45 -5.37 2.10
C ARG A 41 8.20 -5.12 1.26
N ARG A 42 8.28 -4.20 0.27
CA ARG A 42 7.16 -3.88 -0.62
C ARG A 42 6.74 -5.06 -1.47
N ALA A 43 7.70 -5.82 -2.00
CA ALA A 43 7.40 -7.03 -2.78
C ALA A 43 6.73 -8.11 -1.93
N LYS A 44 7.16 -8.30 -0.67
CA LYS A 44 6.49 -9.18 0.30
C LYS A 44 5.07 -8.71 0.63
N ALA A 45 4.86 -7.42 0.85
CA ALA A 45 3.54 -6.85 1.10
C ALA A 45 2.60 -7.03 -0.10
N ALA A 46 3.08 -6.77 -1.31
CA ALA A 46 2.32 -6.99 -2.55
C ALA A 46 1.97 -8.47 -2.75
N THR A 47 2.90 -9.39 -2.47
CA THR A 47 2.64 -10.83 -2.54
C THR A 47 1.62 -11.26 -1.48
N ARG A 48 1.73 -10.72 -0.26
CA ARG A 48 0.76 -10.97 0.81
C ARG A 48 -0.64 -10.48 0.40
N ASN A 49 -0.75 -9.28 -0.16
CA ASN A 49 -2.01 -8.70 -0.62
C ASN A 49 -2.59 -9.42 -1.84
N ALA A 50 -1.74 -9.95 -2.72
CA ALA A 50 -2.15 -10.79 -3.84
C ALA A 50 -2.57 -12.20 -3.39
N ALA A 51 -1.99 -12.70 -2.30
CA ALA A 51 -2.36 -13.97 -1.68
C ALA A 51 -3.61 -13.87 -0.79
N ILE A 52 -4.13 -12.67 -0.52
CA ILE A 52 -5.45 -12.51 0.11
C ILE A 52 -6.48 -13.05 -0.88
N PRO A 53 -7.21 -14.13 -0.52
CA PRO A 53 -8.24 -14.71 -1.38
C PRO A 53 -9.31 -13.67 -1.74
N LEU A 54 -9.82 -13.73 -2.97
CA LEU A 54 -10.75 -12.73 -3.53
C LEU A 54 -12.03 -12.62 -2.69
N ASP A 55 -12.49 -13.75 -2.15
CA ASP A 55 -13.59 -13.89 -1.19
C ASP A 55 -13.34 -13.07 0.09
N VAL A 56 -12.12 -13.07 0.64
CA VAL A 56 -11.78 -12.27 1.82
C VAL A 56 -11.80 -10.77 1.51
N LYS A 57 -11.36 -10.38 0.30
CA LYS A 57 -11.48 -8.97 -0.14
C LYS A 57 -12.94 -8.56 -0.30
N GLN A 58 -13.78 -9.42 -0.87
CA GLN A 58 -15.21 -9.18 -1.04
C GLN A 58 -15.96 -9.11 0.30
N VAL A 59 -15.66 -10.01 1.24
CA VAL A 59 -16.21 -9.98 2.61
C VAL A 59 -15.85 -8.66 3.30
N ARG A 60 -14.59 -8.22 3.18
CA ARG A 60 -14.16 -6.96 3.78
C ARG A 60 -14.77 -5.74 3.10
N ALA A 61 -14.91 -5.75 1.78
CA ALA A 61 -15.65 -4.71 1.05
C ALA A 61 -17.13 -4.68 1.44
N GLY A 62 -17.76 -5.84 1.67
CA GLY A 62 -19.12 -5.95 2.18
C GLY A 62 -19.27 -5.37 3.58
N ALA A 63 -18.34 -5.65 4.49
CA ALA A 63 -18.32 -5.08 5.83
C ALA A 63 -18.17 -3.55 5.81
N ILE A 64 -17.28 -3.01 4.97
CA ILE A 64 -17.09 -1.56 4.81
C ILE A 64 -18.35 -0.90 4.25
N ARG A 65 -19.03 -1.52 3.28
CA ARG A 65 -20.31 -1.02 2.75
C ARG A 65 -21.40 -1.00 3.82
N ALA A 66 -21.53 -2.08 4.60
CA ALA A 66 -22.46 -2.14 5.71
C ALA A 66 -22.15 -1.07 6.78
N GLU A 67 -20.87 -0.78 7.03
CA GLU A 67 -20.46 0.28 7.94
C GLU A 67 -20.83 1.67 7.42
N ILE A 68 -20.62 1.95 6.12
CA ILE A 68 -21.08 3.19 5.46
C ILE A 68 -22.61 3.32 5.55
N ASP A 69 -23.36 2.24 5.30
CA ASP A 69 -24.82 2.26 5.43
C ASP A 69 -25.26 2.49 6.88
N SER A 70 -24.52 1.96 7.86
CA SER A 70 -24.78 2.20 9.28
C SER A 70 -24.57 3.67 9.70
N LEU A 71 -23.69 4.40 9.02
CA LEU A 71 -23.46 5.83 9.26
C LEU A 71 -24.70 6.69 8.94
N LYS A 72 -25.59 6.22 8.05
CA LYS A 72 -26.85 6.90 7.72
C LYS A 72 -27.83 6.92 8.89
N PHE A 73 -27.70 5.97 9.82
CA PHE A 73 -28.55 5.85 11.00
C PHE A 73 -27.93 6.52 12.24
N LYS A 74 -26.75 7.13 12.13
CA LYS A 74 -26.16 7.90 13.23
C LYS A 74 -26.88 9.23 13.40
N SER A 75 -27.01 9.64 14.65
CA SER A 75 -27.56 10.96 15.04
C SER A 75 -26.90 12.09 14.25
N PHE A 76 -27.71 13.03 13.77
CA PHE A 76 -27.27 14.26 13.07
C PHE A 76 -26.25 15.10 13.86
N GLN A 77 -26.08 14.85 15.15
CA GLN A 77 -25.08 15.51 15.99
C GLN A 77 -23.65 14.95 15.82
N ILE A 78 -23.49 13.80 15.16
CA ILE A 78 -22.19 13.17 14.92
C ILE A 78 -21.75 13.47 13.50
N ASN A 79 -20.61 14.17 13.34
CA ASN A 79 -20.02 14.38 12.03
C ASN A 79 -19.48 13.05 11.47
N THR A 80 -20.22 12.44 10.54
CA THR A 80 -19.86 11.18 9.89
C THR A 80 -19.03 11.37 8.62
N THR A 81 -18.92 12.59 8.09
CA THR A 81 -18.20 12.88 6.85
C THR A 81 -16.72 12.44 6.84
N PRO A 82 -15.90 12.63 7.89
CA PRO A 82 -14.51 12.17 7.86
C PRO A 82 -14.39 10.64 7.93
N ILE A 83 -15.35 9.98 8.61
CA ILE A 83 -15.37 8.52 8.74
C ILE A 83 -15.78 7.91 7.41
N GLN A 84 -16.79 8.48 6.76
CA GLN A 84 -17.23 8.06 5.43
C GLN A 84 -16.11 8.21 4.39
N ALA A 85 -15.43 9.36 4.35
CA ALA A 85 -14.32 9.59 3.43
C ALA A 85 -13.17 8.58 3.63
N ARG A 86 -12.89 8.20 4.88
CA ARG A 86 -11.89 7.17 5.18
C ARG A 86 -12.32 5.78 4.70
N LEU A 87 -13.58 5.40 4.94
CA LEU A 87 -14.12 4.11 4.53
C LEU A 87 -14.20 3.98 3.00
N GLU A 88 -14.55 5.06 2.29
CA GLU A 88 -14.55 5.11 0.82
C GLU A 88 -13.14 4.98 0.23
N ALA A 89 -12.13 5.59 0.87
CA ALA A 89 -10.73 5.43 0.50
C ALA A 89 -10.23 4.00 0.73
N GLU A 90 -10.63 3.36 1.85
CA GLU A 90 -10.33 1.95 2.13
C GLU A 90 -11.00 1.00 1.11
N LEU A 91 -12.23 1.31 0.67
CA LEU A 91 -12.93 0.54 -0.37
C LEU A 91 -12.22 0.66 -1.73
N SER A 92 -11.84 1.87 -2.12
CA SER A 92 -11.08 2.11 -3.38
C SER A 92 -9.73 1.40 -3.37
N ALA A 93 -9.05 1.36 -2.23
CA ALA A 93 -7.78 0.64 -2.07
C ALA A 93 -7.92 -0.90 -2.11
N LEU A 94 -9.10 -1.44 -1.81
CA LEU A 94 -9.39 -2.88 -1.91
C LEU A 94 -9.85 -3.31 -3.31
N ALA A 95 -10.38 -2.37 -4.11
CA ALA A 95 -10.82 -2.59 -5.48
C ALA A 95 -9.69 -2.47 -6.53
N ALA A 96 -8.60 -1.77 -6.19
CA ALA A 96 -7.38 -1.64 -7.00
C ALA A 96 -6.39 -2.79 -6.77
#